data_AF-A0A327Z2D9-F1
#
_entry.id   AF-A0A327Z2D9-F1
#
_cell.length_a   1.000
_cell.length_b   1.000
_cell.length_c   1.000
_cell.angle_alpha   90.00
_cell.angle_beta   90.00
_cell.angle_gamma   90.00
#
_symmetry.space_group_name_H-M   'P 1'
#
loop_
_entity.id
_entity.type
_entity.pdbx_description
1 polymer ?
#
loop_
_entity_poly.entity_id
_entity_poly.type
_entity_poly.pdbx_seq_one_letter_code
_entity_poly.pdbx_strand_id
1 'polypeptide(L)'
;MNDTHPRRRNPRPGRARKRAIREQAARTGVPYSVAARAIAELGLQPGESIASHGRTIYPCDSFRQSVVEQRERRTFAERQADTRRAAVLPAGRAQHLVDRFPPGRGLTGSGVCQLYHGEGRAELLTMLYLTVAVESPPLVPDAAGLAWAAELGEDTALDLECAELDRAARALLENNIAELDRAARPPLENSSTALWPRLAAALSSAASGSDHHLRLVAERLTTTQPAWERADVALPFVTTPPYDGVRQILDALLMVAEDGHAPGTRVRVLAGPESGRPATIVGAVWGVLGPPIAYRIQLDGSAGTLGMAAGELIVLAGQESLPG
;
A
#
# COMPACT_ATOMS: atom_id res chain seq x y z
N MET A 1 -4.95 -12.87 44.37
CA MET A 1 -4.01 -12.95 43.24
C MET A 1 -4.18 -11.66 42.45
N ASN A 2 -3.12 -10.84 42.41
CA ASN A 2 -3.14 -9.49 41.84
C ASN A 2 -3.00 -9.57 40.31
N ASP A 3 -4.08 -9.30 39.58
CA ASP A 3 -4.05 -9.02 38.14
C ASP A 3 -3.54 -7.59 37.91
N THR A 4 -2.21 -7.46 37.87
CA THR A 4 -1.55 -6.29 37.29
C THR A 4 -1.62 -6.36 35.77
N HIS A 5 -2.76 -6.00 35.19
CA HIS A 5 -2.78 -5.53 33.80
C HIS A 5 -1.92 -4.26 33.71
N PRO A 6 -0.92 -4.18 32.81
CA PRO A 6 -0.18 -2.95 32.63
C PRO A 6 -1.15 -1.87 32.13
N ARG A 7 -1.37 -0.84 32.95
CA ARG A 7 -2.13 0.36 32.58
C ARG A 7 -1.61 0.90 31.25
N ARG A 8 -2.50 0.87 30.24
CA ARG A 8 -2.30 1.46 28.91
C ARG A 8 -1.76 2.89 29.06
N ARG A 9 -0.58 3.16 28.47
CA ARG A 9 -0.01 4.51 28.45
C ARG A 9 -0.71 5.30 27.35
N ASN A 10 -1.55 6.26 27.74
CA ASN A 10 -2.02 7.29 26.81
C ASN A 10 -0.81 7.93 26.10
N PRO A 11 -0.86 8.11 24.77
CA PRO A 11 0.21 8.78 24.04
C PRO A 11 0.44 10.17 24.66
N ARG A 12 1.66 10.39 25.18
CA ARG A 12 1.99 11.67 25.82
C ARG A 12 2.00 12.77 24.74
N PRO A 13 1.18 13.83 24.90
CA PRO A 13 1.20 14.95 23.98
C PRO A 13 2.63 15.50 23.87
N GLY A 14 3.15 15.57 22.64
CA GLY A 14 4.46 16.13 22.34
C GLY A 14 5.60 15.15 22.03
N ARG A 15 5.42 13.82 22.17
CA ARG A 15 6.48 12.86 21.75
C ARG A 15 6.64 12.82 20.22
N ALA A 16 5.53 12.75 19.49
CA ALA A 16 5.53 12.80 18.02
C ALA A 16 6.18 14.10 17.51
N ARG A 17 5.79 15.24 18.08
CA ARG A 17 6.41 16.55 17.79
C ARG A 17 7.92 16.55 18.04
N LYS A 18 8.38 16.03 19.19
CA LYS A 18 9.84 15.94 19.45
C LYS A 18 10.57 15.04 18.46
N ARG A 19 9.96 13.92 18.02
CA ARG A 19 10.54 13.04 16.98
C ARG A 19 10.67 13.79 15.66
N ALA A 20 9.60 14.45 15.21
CA ALA A 20 9.59 15.25 13.99
C ALA A 20 10.66 16.36 14.02
N ILE A 21 10.83 17.06 15.16
CA ILE A 21 11.88 18.08 15.29
C ILE A 21 13.28 17.49 15.17
N ARG A 22 13.55 16.36 15.83
CA ARG A 22 14.87 15.70 15.76
C ARG A 22 15.20 15.26 14.34
N GLU A 23 14.23 14.67 13.67
CA GLU A 23 14.41 14.16 12.32
C GLU A 23 14.58 15.29 11.30
N GLN A 24 13.78 16.36 11.42
CA GLN A 24 13.95 17.56 10.60
C GLN A 24 15.32 18.21 10.79
N ALA A 25 15.80 18.30 12.04
CA ALA A 25 17.14 18.80 12.35
C ALA A 25 18.24 17.94 11.71
N ALA A 26 18.14 16.61 11.86
CA ALA A 26 19.09 15.66 11.26
C ALA A 26 19.11 15.75 9.73
N ARG A 27 17.95 15.83 9.08
CA ARG A 27 17.83 15.85 7.62
C ARG A 27 18.34 17.15 6.99
N THR A 28 18.05 18.29 7.62
CA THR A 28 18.42 19.62 7.09
C THR A 28 19.76 20.12 7.60
N GLY A 29 20.40 19.38 8.52
CA GLY A 29 21.66 19.79 9.14
C GLY A 29 21.54 21.03 10.04
N VAL A 30 20.33 21.42 10.44
CA VAL A 30 20.11 22.62 11.28
C VAL A 30 20.00 22.27 12.75
N PRO A 31 20.31 23.21 13.67
CA PRO A 31 20.11 22.99 15.09
C PRO A 31 18.66 22.67 15.45
N TYR A 32 18.47 21.84 16.49
CA TYR A 32 17.14 21.44 16.99
C TYR A 32 16.19 22.62 17.21
N SER A 33 16.68 23.74 17.75
CA SER A 33 15.86 24.94 18.02
C SER A 33 15.34 25.60 16.74
N VAL A 34 16.11 25.56 15.65
CA VAL A 34 15.71 26.07 14.33
C VAL A 34 14.65 25.16 13.72
N ALA A 35 14.88 23.85 13.75
CA ALA A 35 13.88 22.86 13.34
C ALA A 35 12.59 22.96 14.18
N ALA A 36 12.70 23.24 15.47
CA ALA A 36 11.56 23.41 16.37
C ALA A 36 10.71 24.63 16.01
N ARG A 37 11.33 25.74 15.60
CA ARG A 37 10.63 26.94 15.11
C ARG A 37 9.93 26.66 13.78
N ALA A 38 10.65 26.08 12.82
CA ALA A 38 10.07 25.72 11.52
C ALA A 38 8.83 24.81 11.68
N ILE A 39 8.88 23.80 12.56
CA ILE A 39 7.71 22.94 12.83
C ILE A 39 6.61 23.68 13.61
N ALA A 40 6.95 24.64 14.48
CA ALA A 40 5.96 25.44 15.19
C ALA A 40 5.19 26.39 14.24
N GLU A 41 5.87 26.93 13.23
CA GLU A 41 5.27 27.80 12.19
C GLU A 41 4.23 27.08 11.35
N LEU A 42 4.28 25.74 11.25
CA LEU A 42 3.28 24.94 10.55
C LEU A 42 1.91 24.89 11.24
N GLY A 43 1.80 25.39 12.47
CA GLY A 43 0.52 25.47 13.19
C GLY A 43 -0.09 24.11 13.54
N LEU A 44 0.73 23.07 13.74
CA LEU A 44 0.28 21.72 14.09
C LEU A 44 -0.56 21.72 15.37
N GLN A 45 -1.74 21.11 15.31
CA GLN A 45 -2.60 20.86 16.46
C GLN A 45 -2.07 19.67 17.30
N PRO A 46 -2.49 19.54 18.57
CA PRO A 46 -2.12 18.40 19.39
C PRO A 46 -2.49 17.07 18.72
N GLY A 47 -1.48 16.21 18.49
CA GLY A 47 -1.65 14.91 17.85
C GLY A 47 -1.48 14.90 16.33
N GLU A 48 -1.32 16.06 15.69
CA GLU A 48 -0.97 16.16 14.27
C GLU A 48 0.53 15.96 14.03
N SER A 49 0.88 15.46 12.84
CA SER A 49 2.27 15.32 12.38
C SER A 49 2.39 15.61 10.89
N ILE A 50 3.57 16.01 10.41
CA ILE A 50 3.84 16.15 8.97
C ILE A 50 3.88 14.74 8.36
N ALA A 51 3.28 14.51 7.18
CA ALA A 51 3.21 13.18 6.57
C ALA A 51 4.56 12.62 6.10
N SER A 52 5.61 13.44 6.03
CA SER A 52 6.99 12.98 5.85
C SER A 52 7.63 12.42 7.12
N HIS A 53 6.89 12.35 8.23
CA HIS A 53 7.34 11.88 9.52
C HIS A 53 6.21 11.12 10.23
N GLY A 54 6.58 10.26 11.19
CA GLY A 54 5.60 9.69 12.10
C GLY A 54 5.81 8.20 12.33
N ARG A 55 4.77 7.55 12.82
CA ARG A 55 4.63 6.09 12.73
C ARG A 55 3.60 5.83 11.63
N THR A 56 3.73 4.70 10.97
CA THR A 56 2.76 4.28 9.96
C THR A 56 1.36 4.22 10.56
N ILE A 57 0.43 4.94 9.95
CA ILE A 57 -0.99 4.90 10.29
C ILE A 57 -1.70 3.98 9.29
N TYR A 58 -2.39 2.98 9.83
CA TYR A 58 -3.34 2.14 9.08
C TYR A 58 -4.75 2.49 9.51
N PRO A 59 -5.39 3.46 8.83
CA PRO A 59 -6.76 3.79 9.13
C PRO A 59 -7.63 2.59 8.76
N CYS A 60 -8.47 2.21 9.71
CA CYS A 60 -9.38 1.08 9.62
C CYS A 60 -10.80 1.60 9.82
N ASP A 61 -11.70 1.21 8.91
CA ASP A 61 -13.12 1.24 9.22
C ASP A 61 -13.43 0.09 10.20
N SER A 62 -14.66 0.06 10.73
CA SER A 62 -15.06 -0.97 11.72
C SER A 62 -14.91 -2.40 11.19
N PHE A 63 -15.08 -2.61 9.88
CA PHE A 63 -14.91 -3.91 9.25
C PHE A 63 -13.43 -4.31 9.15
N ARG A 64 -12.55 -3.41 8.69
CA ARG A 64 -11.11 -3.68 8.66
C ARG A 64 -10.54 -3.85 10.06
N GLN A 65 -11.03 -3.10 11.04
CA GLN A 65 -10.65 -3.24 12.44
C GLN A 65 -10.99 -4.65 12.95
N SER A 66 -12.18 -5.18 12.66
CA SER A 66 -12.54 -6.55 13.08
C SER A 66 -11.68 -7.61 12.40
N VAL A 67 -11.29 -7.42 11.14
CA VAL A 67 -10.35 -8.32 10.44
C VAL A 67 -8.96 -8.27 11.07
N VAL A 68 -8.45 -7.08 11.43
CA VAL A 68 -7.18 -6.94 12.14
C VAL A 68 -7.22 -7.65 13.48
N GLU A 69 -8.26 -7.41 14.29
CA GLU A 69 -8.44 -8.07 15.59
C GLU A 69 -8.55 -9.60 15.46
N GLN A 70 -9.26 -10.09 14.46
CA GLN A 70 -9.37 -11.53 14.20
C GLN A 70 -7.99 -12.11 13.85
N ARG A 71 -7.19 -11.41 13.04
CA ARG A 71 -5.83 -11.85 12.67
C ARG A 71 -4.89 -11.84 13.87
N GLU A 72 -5.02 -10.90 14.79
CA GLU A 72 -4.24 -10.83 16.03
C GLU A 72 -4.58 -11.95 17.02
N ARG A 73 -5.82 -12.46 16.99
CA ARG A 73 -6.27 -13.58 17.83
C ARG A 73 -5.88 -14.96 17.30
N ARG A 74 -5.26 -15.04 16.11
CA ARG A 74 -4.84 -16.32 15.52
C ARG A 74 -3.80 -17.03 16.38
N THR A 75 -3.97 -18.33 16.53
CA THR A 75 -2.96 -19.21 17.13
C THR A 75 -1.67 -19.19 16.32
N PHE A 76 -0.56 -19.62 16.93
CA PHE A 76 0.70 -19.76 16.22
C PHE A 76 0.58 -20.72 15.01
N ALA A 77 -0.11 -21.85 15.17
CA ALA A 77 -0.31 -22.82 14.08
C ALA A 77 -1.09 -22.22 12.90
N GLU A 78 -2.12 -21.43 13.16
CA GLU A 78 -2.87 -20.73 12.12
C GLU A 78 -2.01 -19.68 11.40
N ARG A 79 -1.20 -18.91 12.15
CA ARG A 79 -0.27 -17.94 11.56
C ARG A 79 0.78 -18.62 10.71
N GLN A 80 1.40 -19.69 11.21
CA GLN A 80 2.39 -20.47 10.46
C GLN A 80 1.78 -21.09 9.18
N ALA A 81 0.56 -21.62 9.25
CA ALA A 81 -0.12 -22.14 8.08
C ALA A 81 -0.40 -21.03 7.04
N ASP A 82 -0.75 -19.83 7.50
CA ASP A 82 -0.96 -18.66 6.65
C ASP A 82 0.33 -18.18 5.97
N THR A 83 1.41 -18.03 6.73
CA THR A 83 2.71 -17.60 6.20
C THR A 83 3.32 -18.65 5.26
N ARG A 84 3.13 -19.95 5.51
CA ARG A 84 3.51 -21.01 4.56
C ARG A 84 2.78 -20.91 3.23
N ARG A 85 1.46 -20.65 3.26
CA ARG A 85 0.71 -20.41 2.02
C ARG A 85 1.20 -19.15 1.32
N ALA A 86 1.45 -18.09 2.07
CA ALA A 86 1.91 -16.81 1.54
C ALA A 86 3.32 -16.89 0.92
N ALA A 87 4.18 -17.77 1.42
CA ALA A 87 5.53 -18.01 0.88
C ALA A 87 5.53 -18.74 -0.48
N VAL A 88 4.39 -19.29 -0.93
CA VAL A 88 4.28 -19.92 -2.26
C VAL A 88 4.07 -18.84 -3.33
N LEU A 89 5.17 -18.27 -3.82
CA LEU A 89 5.15 -17.27 -4.89
C LEU A 89 4.74 -17.88 -6.24
N PRO A 90 4.14 -17.09 -7.15
CA PRO A 90 3.60 -15.74 -6.94
C PRO A 90 2.20 -15.73 -6.29
N ALA A 91 1.40 -16.78 -6.50
CA ALA A 91 -0.04 -16.77 -6.20
C ALA A 91 -0.38 -16.75 -4.69
N GLY A 92 0.39 -17.45 -3.88
CA GLY A 92 0.18 -17.52 -2.43
C GLY A 92 0.36 -16.16 -1.77
N ARG A 93 1.42 -15.42 -2.12
CA ARG A 93 1.66 -14.05 -1.65
C ARG A 93 0.55 -13.10 -2.10
N ALA A 94 0.17 -13.17 -3.37
CA ALA A 94 -0.92 -12.35 -3.92
C ALA A 94 -2.23 -12.54 -3.15
N GLN A 95 -2.65 -13.79 -2.92
CA GLN A 95 -3.87 -14.08 -2.15
C GLN A 95 -3.75 -13.60 -0.70
N HIS A 96 -2.64 -13.89 -0.03
CA HIS A 96 -2.41 -13.47 1.35
C HIS A 96 -2.52 -11.95 1.52
N LEU A 97 -1.99 -11.17 0.57
CA LEU A 97 -2.11 -9.71 0.60
C LEU A 97 -3.55 -9.24 0.39
N VAL A 98 -4.31 -9.86 -0.52
CA VAL A 98 -5.73 -9.55 -0.70
C VAL A 98 -6.56 -9.82 0.55
N ASP A 99 -6.26 -10.92 1.25
CA ASP A 99 -6.92 -11.29 2.51
C ASP A 99 -6.53 -10.35 3.66
N ARG A 100 -5.27 -9.90 3.70
CA ARG A 100 -4.76 -8.95 4.69
C ARG A 100 -5.31 -7.54 4.50
N PHE A 101 -5.58 -7.15 3.25
CA PHE A 101 -6.09 -5.84 2.87
C PHE A 101 -7.46 -5.95 2.18
N PRO A 102 -8.53 -6.29 2.95
CA PRO A 102 -9.86 -6.40 2.37
C PRO A 102 -10.39 -5.03 1.92
N PRO A 103 -11.37 -4.99 0.99
CA PRO A 103 -11.94 -3.74 0.51
C PRO A 103 -12.51 -2.92 1.67
N GLY A 104 -12.06 -1.68 1.79
CA GLY A 104 -12.58 -0.70 2.73
C GLY A 104 -13.70 0.12 2.10
N ARG A 105 -14.69 0.50 2.91
CA ARG A 105 -15.82 1.31 2.44
C ARG A 105 -15.52 2.82 2.36
N GLY A 106 -14.30 3.21 2.71
CA GLY A 106 -13.93 4.59 2.96
C GLY A 106 -14.50 5.08 4.30
N LEU A 107 -13.97 6.18 4.83
CA LEU A 107 -14.52 6.80 6.04
C LEU A 107 -15.84 7.51 5.70
N THR A 108 -16.90 7.22 6.45
CA THR A 108 -18.22 7.86 6.27
C THR A 108 -18.09 9.39 6.33
N GLY A 109 -18.67 10.09 5.36
CA GLY A 109 -18.64 11.56 5.28
C GLY A 109 -17.41 12.17 4.60
N SER A 110 -16.39 11.38 4.26
CA SER A 110 -15.21 11.88 3.53
C SER A 110 -15.41 12.03 2.01
N GLY A 111 -16.40 11.32 1.45
CA GLY A 111 -16.59 11.25 -0.01
C GLY A 111 -15.49 10.49 -0.76
N VAL A 112 -14.57 9.83 -0.03
CA VAL A 112 -13.47 9.05 -0.61
C VAL A 112 -14.00 7.76 -1.21
N CYS A 113 -13.49 7.40 -2.39
CA CYS A 113 -13.83 6.16 -3.09
C CYS A 113 -13.52 4.92 -2.23
N GLN A 114 -14.06 3.77 -2.62
CA GLN A 114 -13.74 2.49 -1.97
C GLN A 114 -12.21 2.28 -1.98
N LEU A 115 -11.63 1.94 -0.84
CA LEU A 115 -10.19 1.67 -0.73
C LEU A 115 -9.95 0.18 -0.85
N TYR A 116 -8.80 -0.21 -1.40
CA TYR A 116 -8.42 -1.61 -1.61
C TYR A 116 -9.50 -2.39 -2.38
N HIS A 117 -10.25 -1.74 -3.27
CA HIS A 117 -11.40 -2.36 -3.95
C HIS A 117 -11.02 -2.94 -5.32
N GLY A 118 -11.96 -3.65 -5.93
CA GLY A 118 -11.81 -4.23 -7.25
C GLY A 118 -11.80 -5.76 -7.20
N GLU A 119 -12.50 -6.36 -8.15
CA GLU A 119 -12.54 -7.81 -8.35
C GLU A 119 -11.31 -8.24 -9.16
N GLY A 120 -10.77 -9.43 -8.88
CA GLY A 120 -9.57 -9.92 -9.57
C GLY A 120 -8.24 -9.41 -9.02
N ARG A 121 -8.22 -8.81 -7.82
CA ARG A 121 -6.98 -8.25 -7.22
C ARG A 121 -5.88 -9.30 -7.03
N ALA A 122 -6.26 -10.52 -6.64
CA ALA A 122 -5.31 -11.60 -6.41
C ALA A 122 -4.68 -12.04 -7.72
N GLU A 123 -5.47 -12.13 -8.79
CA GLU A 123 -5.04 -12.46 -10.14
C GLU A 123 -4.09 -11.40 -10.69
N LEU A 124 -4.45 -10.12 -10.59
CA LEU A 124 -3.58 -9.03 -11.04
C LEU A 124 -2.26 -9.00 -10.24
N LEU A 125 -2.29 -9.15 -8.91
CA LEU A 125 -1.06 -9.28 -8.11
C LEU A 125 -0.22 -10.49 -8.53
N THR A 126 -0.87 -11.63 -8.79
CA THR A 126 -0.17 -12.84 -9.26
C THR A 126 0.52 -12.59 -10.59
N MET A 127 -0.16 -11.91 -11.54
CA MET A 127 0.42 -11.53 -12.82
C MET A 127 1.61 -10.59 -12.66
N LEU A 128 1.51 -9.58 -11.78
CA LEU A 128 2.62 -8.65 -11.52
C LEU A 128 3.85 -9.38 -10.96
N TYR A 129 3.66 -10.24 -9.96
CA TYR A 129 4.77 -11.02 -9.39
C TYR A 129 5.36 -12.03 -10.38
N LEU A 130 4.52 -12.68 -11.19
CA LEU A 130 4.99 -13.55 -12.27
C LEU A 130 5.82 -12.76 -13.28
N THR A 131 5.39 -11.57 -13.66
CA THR A 131 6.16 -10.69 -14.56
C THR A 131 7.52 -10.32 -13.97
N VAL A 132 7.58 -9.94 -12.68
CA VAL A 132 8.87 -9.70 -12.02
C VAL A 132 9.73 -10.96 -12.01
N ALA A 133 9.16 -12.14 -11.75
CA ALA A 133 9.90 -13.39 -11.73
C ALA A 133 10.49 -13.77 -13.09
N VAL A 134 9.76 -13.51 -14.17
CA VAL A 134 10.22 -13.78 -15.55
C VAL A 134 11.27 -12.76 -16.00
N GLU A 135 11.04 -11.47 -15.75
CA GLU A 135 11.88 -10.39 -16.29
C GLU A 135 13.06 -10.03 -15.40
N SER A 136 12.99 -10.34 -14.11
CA SER A 136 14.02 -10.02 -13.11
C SER A 136 14.14 -11.13 -12.06
N PRO A 137 14.53 -12.37 -12.46
CA PRO A 137 14.64 -13.50 -11.53
C PRO A 137 15.45 -13.22 -10.24
N PRO A 138 16.53 -12.41 -10.25
CA PRO A 138 17.28 -12.10 -9.02
C PRO A 138 16.49 -11.32 -7.95
N LEU A 139 15.35 -10.72 -8.29
CA LEU A 139 14.46 -10.04 -7.34
C LEU A 139 13.47 -11.00 -6.67
N VAL A 140 13.38 -12.24 -7.14
CA VAL A 140 12.56 -13.28 -6.50
C VAL A 140 13.32 -13.80 -5.28
N PRO A 141 12.72 -13.75 -4.07
CA PRO A 141 13.37 -14.26 -2.87
C PRO A 141 13.66 -15.75 -2.98
N ASP A 142 14.75 -16.20 -2.36
CA ASP A 142 15.13 -17.60 -2.43
C ASP A 142 14.14 -18.48 -1.64
N ALA A 143 13.93 -19.71 -2.13
CA ALA A 143 12.93 -20.59 -1.56
C ALA A 143 13.26 -21.03 -0.12
N ALA A 144 14.55 -21.10 0.26
CA ALA A 144 14.94 -21.49 1.61
C ALA A 144 14.72 -20.35 2.61
N GLY A 145 15.01 -19.11 2.22
CA GLY A 145 14.72 -17.89 2.97
C GLY A 145 13.22 -17.73 3.20
N LEU A 146 12.41 -17.89 2.15
CA LEU A 146 10.94 -17.86 2.26
C LEU A 146 10.39 -18.97 3.15
N ALA A 147 10.91 -20.20 3.02
CA ALA A 147 10.50 -21.31 3.87
C ALA A 147 10.85 -21.03 5.34
N TRP A 148 12.05 -20.54 5.62
CA TRP A 148 12.48 -20.17 6.97
C TRP A 148 11.63 -19.04 7.56
N ALA A 149 11.40 -17.96 6.82
CA ALA A 149 10.55 -16.85 7.25
C ALA A 149 9.11 -17.31 7.51
N ALA A 150 8.59 -18.24 6.68
CA ALA A 150 7.27 -18.81 6.88
C ALA A 150 7.14 -19.59 8.20
N GLU A 151 8.19 -20.30 8.62
CA GLU A 151 8.17 -21.06 9.87
C GLU A 151 8.01 -20.17 11.11
N LEU A 152 8.40 -18.91 11.05
CA LEU A 152 8.25 -17.94 12.15
C LEU A 152 6.78 -17.60 12.43
N GLY A 153 5.87 -17.78 11.47
CA GLY A 153 4.47 -17.38 11.62
C GLY A 153 4.28 -15.87 11.80
N GLU A 154 5.21 -15.07 11.29
CA GLU A 154 5.21 -13.61 11.37
C GLU A 154 5.09 -13.00 9.96
N ASP A 155 3.98 -12.31 9.69
CA ASP A 155 3.74 -11.63 8.41
C ASP A 155 4.90 -10.65 8.08
N THR A 156 5.46 -9.97 9.09
CA THR A 156 6.58 -9.03 8.91
C THR A 156 7.87 -9.69 8.44
N ALA A 157 8.17 -10.92 8.87
CA ALA A 157 9.36 -11.63 8.39
C ALA A 157 9.24 -11.92 6.88
N LEU A 158 8.06 -12.36 6.45
CA LEU A 158 7.79 -12.60 5.03
C LEU A 158 7.77 -11.29 4.22
N ASP A 159 7.23 -10.21 4.79
CA ASP A 159 7.23 -8.89 4.14
C ASP A 159 8.66 -8.37 3.89
N LEU A 160 9.59 -8.64 4.81
CA LEU A 160 11.01 -8.27 4.64
C LEU A 160 11.67 -9.06 3.53
N GLU A 161 11.47 -10.39 3.48
CA GLU A 161 12.00 -11.25 2.42
C GLU A 161 11.44 -10.85 1.04
N CYS A 162 10.16 -10.48 0.96
CA CYS A 162 9.50 -10.09 -0.29
C CYS A 162 9.66 -8.60 -0.66
N ALA A 163 10.37 -7.78 0.13
CA ALA A 163 10.33 -6.32 -0.02
C ALA A 163 10.75 -5.84 -1.43
N GLU A 164 11.82 -6.40 -2.00
CA GLU A 164 12.30 -6.04 -3.35
C GLU A 164 11.32 -6.49 -4.45
N LEU A 165 10.76 -7.69 -4.32
CA LEU A 165 9.72 -8.21 -5.22
C LEU A 165 8.47 -7.33 -5.19
N ASP A 166 8.00 -6.97 -3.99
CA ASP A 166 6.84 -6.12 -3.75
C ASP A 166 7.05 -4.72 -4.34
N ARG A 167 8.26 -4.18 -4.21
CA ARG A 167 8.64 -2.88 -4.78
C ARG A 167 8.72 -2.91 -6.31
N ALA A 168 9.29 -3.97 -6.89
CA ALA A 168 9.32 -4.17 -8.34
C ALA A 168 7.91 -4.31 -8.93
N ALA A 169 7.05 -5.12 -8.29
CA ALA A 169 5.65 -5.27 -8.69
C ALA A 169 4.90 -3.93 -8.62
N ARG A 170 5.14 -3.12 -7.58
CA ARG A 170 4.56 -1.79 -7.45
C ARG A 170 5.04 -0.83 -8.55
N ALA A 171 6.30 -0.93 -8.97
CA ALA A 171 6.86 -0.08 -10.03
C ALA A 171 6.25 -0.38 -11.41
N LEU A 172 5.85 -1.63 -11.69
CA LEU A 172 5.13 -1.98 -12.93
C LEU A 172 3.82 -1.19 -13.09
N LEU A 173 3.11 -0.91 -11.99
CA LEU A 173 1.86 -0.15 -12.00
C LEU A 173 2.06 1.36 -12.24
N GLU A 174 3.20 1.93 -11.83
CA GLU A 174 3.43 3.37 -11.93
C GLU A 174 3.64 3.83 -13.37
N ASN A 175 4.30 2.99 -14.19
CA ASN A 175 4.57 3.27 -15.61
C ASN A 175 3.28 3.39 -16.45
N ASN A 176 2.13 2.96 -15.92
CA ASN A 176 0.83 3.08 -16.58
C ASN A 176 0.12 4.41 -16.27
N ILE A 177 0.45 5.08 -15.16
CA ILE A 177 -0.31 6.25 -14.67
C ILE A 177 0.16 7.56 -15.30
N ALA A 178 1.45 7.69 -15.61
CA ALA A 178 1.96 8.85 -16.35
C ALA A 178 1.29 9.02 -17.72
N GLU A 179 0.66 7.97 -18.26
CA GLU A 179 -0.10 7.98 -19.50
C GLU A 179 -1.60 8.24 -19.27
N LEU A 180 -2.19 7.71 -18.20
CA LEU A 180 -3.59 7.96 -17.82
C LEU A 180 -3.83 9.42 -17.38
N ASP A 181 -2.91 10.05 -16.63
CA ASP A 181 -3.01 11.47 -16.29
C ASP A 181 -2.86 12.39 -17.52
N ARG A 182 -2.22 11.90 -18.60
CA ARG A 182 -2.13 12.60 -19.89
C ARG A 182 -3.40 12.46 -20.74
N ALA A 183 -4.24 11.45 -20.50
CA ALA A 183 -5.48 11.18 -21.24
C ALA A 183 -6.63 12.15 -20.93
N ALA A 184 -6.44 13.12 -20.02
CA ALA A 184 -7.27 14.33 -19.95
C ALA A 184 -7.05 15.31 -21.12
N ARG A 185 -6.12 14.99 -22.05
CA ARG A 185 -5.99 15.58 -23.40
C ARG A 185 -6.48 14.57 -24.44
N PRO A 186 -6.96 15.03 -25.62
CA PRO A 186 -7.45 14.14 -26.66
C PRO A 186 -6.42 13.05 -26.99
N PRO A 187 -6.87 11.80 -27.19
CA PRO A 187 -5.99 10.66 -27.36
C PRO A 187 -5.14 10.85 -28.61
N LEU A 188 -3.82 10.79 -28.46
CA LEU A 188 -2.94 10.41 -29.55
C LEU A 188 -3.18 8.91 -29.78
N GLU A 189 -3.59 8.53 -30.98
CA GLU A 189 -4.08 7.19 -31.37
C GLU A 189 -3.10 6.01 -31.15
N ASN A 190 -1.97 6.20 -30.48
CA ASN A 190 -0.93 5.18 -30.28
C ASN A 190 -0.50 4.96 -28.80
N SER A 191 -1.20 5.52 -27.79
CA SER A 191 -0.85 5.34 -26.36
C SER A 191 -1.55 4.17 -25.69
N SER A 192 -1.44 2.97 -26.27
CA SER A 192 -1.87 1.73 -25.60
C SER A 192 -0.91 1.36 -24.47
N THR A 193 -1.27 1.73 -23.24
CA THR A 193 -1.07 0.99 -21.98
C THR A 193 -0.02 -0.13 -22.01
N ALA A 194 1.26 0.21 -21.80
CA ALA A 194 2.39 -0.73 -21.89
C ALA A 194 2.32 -1.94 -20.92
N LEU A 195 1.50 -1.85 -19.87
CA LEU A 195 1.40 -2.90 -18.86
C LEU A 195 0.79 -4.20 -19.41
N TRP A 196 -0.32 -4.12 -20.15
CA TRP A 196 -1.02 -5.34 -20.59
C TRP A 196 -0.22 -6.20 -21.56
N PRO A 197 0.37 -5.64 -22.63
CA PRO A 197 1.25 -6.42 -23.51
C PRO A 197 2.42 -7.04 -22.76
N ARG A 198 2.96 -6.34 -21.75
CA ARG A 198 4.06 -6.84 -20.90
C ARG A 198 3.62 -8.00 -20.02
N LEU A 199 2.47 -7.89 -19.34
CA LEU A 199 1.91 -8.98 -18.55
C LEU A 199 1.59 -10.21 -19.43
N ALA A 200 1.03 -10.00 -20.61
CA ALA A 200 0.73 -11.07 -21.57
C ALA A 200 2.01 -11.75 -22.09
N ALA A 201 3.06 -10.98 -22.38
CA ALA A 201 4.36 -11.51 -22.78
C ALA A 201 5.00 -12.35 -21.67
N ALA A 202 4.94 -11.88 -20.41
CA ALA A 202 5.44 -12.62 -19.26
C ALA A 202 4.67 -13.93 -19.05
N LEU A 203 3.33 -13.92 -19.15
CA LEU A 203 2.51 -15.14 -19.09
C LEU A 203 2.91 -16.14 -20.18
N SER A 204 3.07 -15.68 -21.42
CA SER A 204 3.47 -16.53 -22.55
C SER A 204 4.88 -17.12 -22.35
N SER A 205 5.81 -16.31 -21.82
CA SER A 205 7.16 -16.75 -21.51
C SER A 205 7.18 -17.77 -20.36
N ALA A 206 6.39 -17.56 -19.31
CA ALA A 206 6.26 -18.50 -18.20
C ALA A 206 5.64 -19.84 -18.66
N ALA A 207 4.61 -19.79 -19.51
CA ALA A 207 3.96 -20.99 -20.04
C ALA A 207 4.90 -21.87 -20.90
N SER A 208 5.86 -21.25 -21.59
CA SER A 208 6.86 -21.94 -22.44
C SER A 208 8.19 -22.22 -21.73
N GLY A 209 8.35 -21.75 -20.49
CA GLY A 209 9.58 -21.88 -19.70
C GLY A 209 9.84 -23.27 -19.12
N SER A 210 11.03 -23.44 -18.54
CA SER A 210 11.45 -24.67 -17.86
C SER A 210 11.01 -24.76 -16.40
N ASP A 211 10.63 -23.65 -15.77
CA ASP A 211 10.09 -23.63 -14.42
C ASP A 211 8.66 -24.18 -14.41
N HIS A 212 8.50 -25.39 -13.91
CA HIS A 212 7.22 -26.09 -13.85
C HIS A 212 6.18 -25.32 -13.02
N HIS A 213 6.59 -24.66 -11.94
CA HIS A 213 5.67 -23.94 -11.07
C HIS A 213 5.13 -22.67 -11.72
N LEU A 214 6.01 -21.87 -12.34
CA LEU A 214 5.58 -20.68 -13.09
C LEU A 214 4.69 -21.03 -14.28
N ARG A 215 4.98 -22.14 -14.97
CA ARG A 215 4.13 -22.64 -16.05
C ARG A 215 2.72 -22.99 -15.58
N LEU A 216 2.58 -23.74 -14.48
CA LEU A 216 1.26 -24.08 -13.92
C LEU A 216 0.46 -22.83 -13.52
N VAL A 217 1.14 -21.83 -12.96
CA VAL A 217 0.51 -20.55 -12.61
C VAL A 217 0.06 -19.80 -13.87
N ALA A 218 0.90 -19.74 -14.90
CA ALA A 218 0.55 -19.11 -16.18
C ALA A 218 -0.65 -19.80 -16.83
N GLU A 219 -0.64 -21.14 -16.92
CA GLU A 219 -1.76 -21.94 -17.42
C GLU A 219 -3.05 -21.67 -16.65
N ARG A 220 -2.98 -21.61 -15.31
CA ARG A 220 -4.15 -21.29 -14.47
C ARG A 220 -4.68 -19.88 -14.75
N LEU A 221 -3.80 -18.88 -14.89
CA LEU A 221 -4.21 -17.50 -15.18
C LEU A 221 -4.77 -17.33 -16.59
N THR A 222 -4.28 -18.09 -17.57
CA THR A 222 -4.81 -18.07 -18.94
C THR A 222 -6.16 -18.79 -19.04
N THR A 223 -6.35 -19.89 -18.29
CA THR A 223 -7.61 -20.65 -18.29
C THR A 223 -8.69 -20.00 -17.42
N THR A 224 -8.29 -19.36 -16.32
CA THR A 224 -9.18 -18.60 -15.46
C THR A 224 -9.28 -17.19 -16.03
N GLN A 225 -10.23 -16.94 -16.95
CA GLN A 225 -10.51 -15.56 -17.36
C GLN A 225 -10.71 -14.70 -16.11
N PRO A 226 -9.90 -13.64 -15.90
CA PRO A 226 -10.06 -12.75 -14.76
C PRO A 226 -11.51 -12.26 -14.69
N ALA A 227 -12.06 -12.15 -13.49
CA ALA A 227 -13.48 -11.80 -13.34
C ALA A 227 -13.83 -10.44 -13.99
N TRP A 228 -12.89 -9.50 -14.02
CA TRP A 228 -13.05 -8.22 -14.70
C TRP A 228 -13.02 -8.29 -16.24
N GLU A 229 -12.49 -9.37 -16.83
CA GLU A 229 -12.59 -9.66 -18.28
C GLU A 229 -13.91 -10.36 -18.63
N ARG A 230 -14.56 -11.03 -17.69
CA ARG A 230 -15.87 -11.68 -17.89
C ARG A 230 -17.05 -10.69 -17.89
N ALA A 231 -16.78 -9.41 -17.67
CA ALA A 231 -17.81 -8.36 -17.51
C ALA A 231 -18.47 -7.92 -18.84
N ASP A 232 -18.69 -8.85 -19.77
CA ASP A 232 -19.61 -8.69 -20.92
C ASP A 232 -21.09 -8.65 -20.45
N VAL A 233 -21.35 -8.94 -19.17
CA VAL A 233 -22.66 -8.87 -18.53
C VAL A 233 -22.76 -7.62 -17.66
N ALA A 234 -23.06 -6.49 -18.29
CA ALA A 234 -23.84 -5.33 -17.81
C ALA A 234 -23.89 -4.99 -16.29
N LEU A 235 -22.83 -5.22 -15.52
CA LEU A 235 -22.67 -4.68 -14.17
C LEU A 235 -21.88 -3.38 -14.30
N PRO A 236 -22.50 -2.20 -14.09
CA PRO A 236 -21.92 -0.90 -14.44
C PRO A 236 -20.70 -0.47 -13.60
N PHE A 237 -20.12 -1.37 -12.80
CA PHE A 237 -19.05 -1.08 -11.84
C PHE A 237 -17.77 -1.92 -12.05
N VAL A 238 -17.77 -2.88 -12.98
CA VAL A 238 -16.60 -3.75 -13.26
C VAL A 238 -16.21 -3.60 -14.74
N THR A 239 -15.70 -2.42 -15.11
CA THR A 239 -15.25 -2.15 -16.49
C THR A 239 -13.75 -1.93 -16.59
N THR A 240 -13.04 -1.95 -15.45
CA THR A 240 -11.61 -1.72 -15.38
C THR A 240 -10.93 -2.76 -14.48
N PRO A 241 -9.70 -3.18 -14.83
CA PRO A 241 -8.88 -4.00 -13.95
C PRO A 241 -8.68 -3.32 -12.59
N PRO A 242 -8.46 -4.09 -11.50
CA PRO A 242 -8.45 -3.57 -10.13
C PRO A 242 -7.14 -2.85 -9.76
N TYR A 243 -6.65 -1.98 -10.65
CA TYR A 243 -5.36 -1.30 -10.53
C TYR A 243 -5.25 -0.49 -9.24
N ASP A 244 -6.28 0.28 -8.90
CA ASP A 244 -6.27 1.12 -7.70
C ASP A 244 -6.19 0.28 -6.43
N GLY A 245 -6.99 -0.79 -6.34
CA GLY A 245 -6.95 -1.68 -5.19
C GLY A 245 -5.60 -2.37 -5.03
N VAL A 246 -5.05 -2.93 -6.11
CA VAL A 246 -3.73 -3.58 -6.07
C VAL A 246 -2.63 -2.59 -5.72
N ARG A 247 -2.65 -1.39 -6.31
CA ARG A 247 -1.72 -0.31 -5.98
C ARG A 247 -1.80 0.06 -4.51
N GLN A 248 -3.01 0.22 -3.98
CA GLN A 248 -3.23 0.56 -2.58
C GLN A 248 -2.75 -0.54 -1.62
N ILE A 249 -2.92 -1.82 -1.99
CA ILE A 249 -2.35 -2.95 -1.23
C ILE A 249 -0.83 -2.83 -1.15
N LEU A 250 -0.15 -2.69 -2.29
CA LEU A 250 1.30 -2.61 -2.35
C LEU A 250 1.83 -1.34 -1.67
N ASP A 251 1.15 -0.21 -1.84
CA ASP A 251 1.46 1.03 -1.11
C ASP A 251 1.36 0.79 0.40
N ALA A 252 0.24 0.25 0.88
CA ALA A 252 0.04 0.00 2.31
C ALA A 252 1.08 -0.98 2.88
N LEU A 253 1.46 -2.00 2.11
CA LEU A 253 2.46 -2.98 2.49
C LEU A 253 3.86 -2.36 2.64
N LEU A 254 4.33 -1.64 1.61
CA LEU A 254 5.66 -1.03 1.58
C LEU A 254 5.82 0.08 2.64
N MET A 255 4.71 0.73 3.04
CA MET A 255 4.71 1.75 4.10
C MET A 255 5.05 1.20 5.49
N VAL A 256 4.91 -0.10 5.74
CA VAL A 256 5.26 -0.71 7.05
C VAL A 256 6.75 -0.49 7.32
N ALA A 257 7.60 -0.70 6.32
CA ALA A 257 9.05 -0.64 6.47
C ALA A 257 9.59 0.80 6.48
N GLU A 258 8.87 1.73 5.87
CA GLU A 258 9.38 3.07 5.55
C GLU A 258 8.77 4.19 6.40
N ASP A 259 8.04 3.86 7.49
CA ASP A 259 7.42 4.82 8.42
C ASP A 259 6.48 5.86 7.72
N GLY A 260 5.95 5.53 6.54
CA GLY A 260 5.04 6.39 5.77
C GLY A 260 3.57 6.22 6.14
N HIS A 261 2.63 6.85 5.43
CA HIS A 261 1.19 6.79 5.76
C HIS A 261 0.40 6.01 4.72
N ALA A 262 -0.35 4.99 5.17
CA ALA A 262 -1.07 4.10 4.26
C ALA A 262 -2.30 4.76 3.62
N PRO A 263 -2.79 4.25 2.48
CA PRO A 263 -4.07 4.65 1.92
C PRO A 263 -5.22 4.62 2.94
N GLY A 264 -6.06 5.65 2.89
CA GLY A 264 -7.09 5.97 3.87
C GLY A 264 -6.67 7.01 4.90
N THR A 265 -5.38 7.36 5.00
CA THR A 265 -4.91 8.30 6.04
C THR A 265 -5.42 9.70 5.75
N ARG A 266 -6.10 10.29 6.73
CA ARG A 266 -6.65 11.64 6.67
C ARG A 266 -5.54 12.65 6.85
N VAL A 267 -5.53 13.62 5.96
CA VAL A 267 -4.55 14.70 5.98
C VAL A 267 -5.24 16.04 5.76
N ARG A 268 -4.51 17.12 6.00
CA ARG A 268 -4.85 18.46 5.56
C ARG A 268 -3.71 19.02 4.75
N VAL A 269 -4.05 19.69 3.65
CA VAL A 269 -3.07 20.32 2.78
C VAL A 269 -2.47 21.55 3.48
N LEU A 270 -1.14 21.64 3.46
CA LEU A 270 -0.41 22.73 4.10
C LEU A 270 -0.18 23.92 3.16
N ALA A 271 0.07 23.67 1.88
CA ALA A 271 0.51 24.67 0.92
C ALA A 271 -0.33 24.67 -0.37
N GLY A 272 -0.27 25.77 -1.11
CA GLY A 272 -0.97 25.92 -2.40
C GLY A 272 -2.44 26.33 -2.27
N PRO A 273 -3.20 26.30 -3.39
CA PRO A 273 -4.57 26.80 -3.44
C PRO A 273 -5.56 26.01 -2.58
N GLU A 274 -5.20 24.76 -2.24
CA GLU A 274 -6.02 23.86 -1.44
C GLU A 274 -5.63 23.88 0.05
N SER A 275 -4.77 24.81 0.47
CA SER A 275 -4.28 24.91 1.85
C SER A 275 -5.43 24.97 2.85
N GLY A 276 -5.29 24.21 3.94
CA GLY A 276 -6.30 24.08 4.98
C GLY A 276 -7.38 23.04 4.67
N ARG A 277 -7.52 22.56 3.43
CA ARG A 277 -8.57 21.58 3.10
C ARG A 277 -8.21 20.18 3.59
N PRO A 278 -9.19 19.45 4.15
CA PRO A 278 -9.03 18.05 4.49
C PRO A 278 -9.03 17.17 3.23
N ALA A 279 -8.29 16.06 3.32
CA ALA A 279 -8.11 15.11 2.24
C ALA A 279 -7.82 13.70 2.79
N THR A 280 -7.78 12.72 1.89
CA THR A 280 -7.34 11.35 2.19
C THR A 280 -6.21 10.93 1.27
N ILE A 281 -5.16 10.33 1.82
CA ILE A 281 -4.16 9.61 1.03
C ILE A 281 -4.85 8.42 0.36
N VAL A 282 -4.84 8.35 -0.96
CA VAL A 282 -5.41 7.24 -1.75
C VAL A 282 -4.33 6.43 -2.47
N GLY A 283 -3.08 6.87 -2.38
CA GLY A 283 -1.91 6.16 -2.90
C GLY A 283 -0.63 6.93 -2.61
N ALA A 284 0.49 6.31 -2.96
CA ALA A 284 1.82 6.85 -2.75
C ALA A 284 2.59 6.99 -4.06
N VAL A 285 3.53 7.92 -4.08
CA VAL A 285 4.52 8.08 -5.15
C VAL A 285 5.87 7.73 -4.55
N TRP A 286 6.48 6.69 -5.11
CA TRP A 286 7.73 6.12 -4.61
C TRP A 286 8.91 6.66 -5.41
N GLY A 287 9.99 7.00 -4.71
CA GLY A 287 11.30 7.08 -5.33
C GLY A 287 11.87 5.69 -5.60
N VAL A 288 13.07 5.64 -6.19
CA VAL A 288 13.77 4.37 -6.48
C VAL A 288 13.93 3.52 -5.22
N LEU A 289 14.36 4.13 -4.12
CA LEU A 289 14.55 3.50 -2.82
C LEU A 289 13.94 4.34 -1.70
N GLY A 290 13.69 3.70 -0.56
CA GLY A 290 13.29 4.37 0.68
C GLY A 290 11.81 4.79 0.74
N PRO A 291 11.48 5.81 1.55
CA PRO A 291 10.10 6.21 1.79
C PRO A 291 9.45 6.87 0.57
N PRO A 292 8.12 7.01 0.58
CA PRO A 292 7.41 7.77 -0.44
C PRO A 292 7.90 9.22 -0.51
N ILE A 293 8.09 9.72 -1.72
CA ILE A 293 8.48 11.11 -1.97
C ILE A 293 7.27 12.05 -2.02
N ALA A 294 6.10 11.51 -2.36
CA ALA A 294 4.83 12.22 -2.42
C ALA A 294 3.67 11.25 -2.19
N TYR A 295 2.48 11.81 -1.99
CA TYR A 295 1.24 11.07 -1.87
C TYR A 295 0.25 11.53 -2.94
N ARG A 296 -0.58 10.61 -3.40
CA ARG A 296 -1.81 10.93 -4.11
C ARG A 296 -2.91 11.10 -3.07
N ILE A 297 -3.55 12.26 -3.05
CA ILE A 297 -4.63 12.58 -2.13
C ILE A 297 -5.94 12.81 -2.88
N GLN A 298 -7.06 12.48 -2.25
CA GLN A 298 -8.39 12.89 -2.68
C GLN A 298 -8.92 13.93 -1.69
N LEU A 299 -9.20 15.14 -2.17
CA LEU A 299 -9.82 16.19 -1.34
C LEU A 299 -11.25 15.80 -0.98
N ASP A 300 -11.69 16.19 0.21
CA ASP A 300 -13.08 15.93 0.62
C ASP A 300 -14.07 16.60 -0.34
N GLY A 301 -15.07 15.82 -0.76
CA GLY A 301 -16.10 16.25 -1.72
C GLY A 301 -15.60 16.36 -3.17
N SER A 302 -14.35 16.03 -3.47
CA SER A 302 -13.81 15.99 -4.83
C SER A 302 -13.81 14.57 -5.40
N ALA A 303 -14.11 14.45 -6.69
CA ALA A 303 -13.97 13.20 -7.43
C ALA A 303 -12.52 12.96 -7.93
N GLY A 304 -11.69 14.00 -7.97
CA GLY A 304 -10.32 13.94 -8.49
C GLY A 304 -9.26 13.75 -7.41
N THR A 305 -8.09 13.25 -7.83
CA THR A 305 -6.90 13.12 -6.98
C THR A 305 -5.84 14.17 -7.32
N LEU A 306 -5.04 14.56 -6.32
CA LEU A 306 -3.91 15.48 -6.46
C LEU A 306 -2.63 14.82 -5.96
N GLY A 307 -1.51 15.07 -6.63
CA GLY A 307 -0.18 14.73 -6.12
C GLY A 307 0.32 15.82 -5.17
N MET A 308 0.79 15.44 -3.98
CA MET A 308 1.33 16.37 -2.98
C MET A 308 2.60 15.81 -2.36
N ALA A 309 3.61 16.65 -2.18
CA ALA A 309 4.82 16.21 -1.50
C ALA A 309 4.51 15.83 -0.05
N ALA A 310 5.21 14.84 0.50
CA ALA A 310 4.96 14.37 1.87
C ALA A 310 5.13 15.48 2.93
N GLY A 311 6.00 16.47 2.66
CA GLY A 311 6.20 17.64 3.51
C GLY A 311 5.08 18.69 3.45
N GLU A 312 4.17 18.60 2.48
CA GLU A 312 3.07 19.53 2.26
C GLU A 312 1.73 19.03 2.84
N LEU A 313 1.78 17.93 3.59
CA LEU A 313 0.61 17.29 4.20
C LEU A 313 0.78 17.21 5.70
N ILE A 314 -0.28 17.57 6.43
CA ILE A 314 -0.41 17.33 7.86
C ILE A 314 -1.34 16.14 8.06
N VAL A 315 -0.85 15.09 8.71
CA VAL A 315 -1.64 13.96 9.18
C VAL A 315 -2.48 14.41 10.37
N LEU A 316 -3.80 14.20 10.26
CA LEU A 316 -4.74 14.60 11.30
C LEU A 316 -4.62 13.72 12.55
N ALA A 317 -4.92 14.27 13.71
CA ALA A 317 -4.86 13.55 14.98
C ALA A 317 -5.92 12.43 15.08
N GLY A 318 -5.70 11.48 15.99
CA GLY A 318 -6.71 10.49 16.39
C GLY A 318 -6.97 9.36 15.40
N GLN A 319 -6.06 9.16 14.44
CA GLN A 319 -6.19 8.14 13.39
C GLN A 319 -5.36 6.88 13.65
N GLU A 320 -4.50 6.91 14.67
CA GLU A 320 -3.74 5.73 15.08
C GLU A 320 -4.73 4.61 15.41
N SER A 321 -4.53 3.44 14.81
CA SER A 321 -5.29 2.24 15.15
C SER A 321 -5.19 2.05 16.67
N LEU A 322 -6.33 1.99 17.34
CA LEU A 322 -6.33 1.76 18.78
C LEU A 322 -5.69 0.39 19.01
N PRO A 323 -4.64 0.28 19.86
CA PRO A 323 -4.15 -1.04 20.22
C PRO A 323 -5.29 -1.79 20.93
N GLY A 324 -5.60 -2.98 20.41
CA GLY A 324 -6.53 -3.94 21.01
C GLY A 324 -6.20 -4.24 22.47
#